data_AF-A0AAW1P9H5-F1
#
_entry.id   AF-A0AAW1P9H5-F1
#
_cell.length_a   1.000
_cell.length_b   1.000
_cell.length_c   1.000
_cell.angle_alpha   90.00
_cell.angle_beta   90.00
_cell.angle_gamma   90.00
#
_symmetry.space_group_name_H-M   'P 1'
#
loop_
_entity.id
_entity.type
_entity.pdbx_description
1 polymer ?
#
loop_
_entity_poly.entity_id
_entity_poly.type
_entity_poly.pdbx_seq_one_letter_code
_entity_poly.pdbx_strand_id
1 'polypeptide(L)'
;MLSALRSAVQRGMPALMSQQRNFAADGEKLKVLAVLYRAGSAAEQPRLLGCLENELGLREFLESRGHTYVVTDDKEGPNSEFEKQLPDTDIVITTPFHPGYLTAERIKKAPKLKLSVTAGIGSDHIDLKAASEAGMTVAEVTGSNVVSVAEHVVMQILALVRNYIPAYKQVIEGKWEVAQIAKDAYDLEGKVVGTVGAGRIGQRVLQRLKGFDCKELLYYDYTQLSADREKLVGARYCPTVEDLVKQCDVVTINCPLHPGTEHLFDAKMLSQMKKGAWLVNTARGKIVKRDDLVDAVNSGHIAGYAGDVWYPQPAPADHPWRKMPRHAMTPHYSGTTLDAQIRYANGVKEILRRTFEGEVLNETDVIVKGGVTAAQYDAAADKSKRNLDFKPEWEVSKK
;
A
#
# COMPACT_ATOMS: atom_id res chain seq x y z
N MET A 1 33.37 4.95 44.24
CA MET A 1 32.22 5.61 43.60
C MET A 1 31.87 4.93 42.28
N LEU A 2 31.66 3.61 42.35
CA LEU A 2 31.34 2.73 41.22
C LEU A 2 30.73 1.46 41.84
N SER A 3 29.44 1.51 42.22
CA SER A 3 28.66 0.32 42.60
C SER A 3 27.13 0.51 42.71
N ALA A 4 26.54 1.62 42.22
CA ALA A 4 25.13 1.94 42.52
C ALA A 4 24.23 2.22 41.31
N LEU A 5 24.41 1.50 40.18
CA LEU A 5 23.55 1.66 38.99
C LEU A 5 23.14 0.33 38.31
N ARG A 6 23.16 -0.78 39.04
CA ARG A 6 22.61 -2.08 38.59
C ARG A 6 21.51 -2.58 39.54
N SER A 7 20.36 -1.90 39.60
CA SER A 7 19.16 -2.49 40.23
C SER A 7 17.81 -1.82 39.89
N ALA A 8 17.73 -0.91 38.91
CA ALA A 8 16.51 -0.14 38.65
C ALA A 8 16.00 -0.28 37.21
N VAL A 9 15.91 -1.50 36.66
CA VAL A 9 15.04 -1.83 35.52
C VAL A 9 14.49 -3.25 35.70
N GLN A 10 13.84 -3.48 36.84
CA GLN A 10 13.11 -4.73 37.10
C GLN A 10 11.99 -4.41 38.10
N ARG A 11 10.92 -3.77 37.60
CA ARG A 11 9.60 -3.73 38.23
C ARG A 11 8.62 -2.97 37.33
N GLY A 12 7.63 -3.67 36.78
CA GLY A 12 6.37 -3.07 36.33
C GLY A 12 6.05 -3.08 34.83
N MET A 13 6.07 -4.24 34.17
CA MET A 13 5.16 -4.49 33.03
C MET A 13 4.46 -5.82 33.28
N PRO A 14 3.11 -5.88 33.29
CA PRO A 14 2.41 -7.15 33.36
C PRO A 14 2.72 -7.97 32.10
N ALA A 15 2.99 -9.26 32.31
CA ALA A 15 3.16 -10.24 31.26
C ALA A 15 1.88 -10.40 30.43
N LEU A 16 1.88 -9.82 29.24
CA LEU A 16 1.14 -10.29 28.08
C LEU A 16 2.14 -10.41 26.93
N MET A 17 3.21 -11.20 27.14
CA MET A 17 3.89 -11.80 25.99
C MET A 17 2.89 -12.83 25.44
N SER A 18 2.15 -12.47 24.41
CA SER A 18 1.41 -13.45 23.62
C SER A 18 2.42 -14.53 23.20
N GLN A 19 2.18 -15.80 23.56
CA GLN A 19 3.00 -16.89 23.05
C GLN A 19 2.94 -16.84 21.51
N GLN A 20 4.07 -16.55 20.88
CA GLN A 20 4.17 -16.53 19.43
C GLN A 20 3.75 -17.89 18.88
N ARG A 21 2.86 -17.90 17.89
CA ARG A 21 2.49 -19.14 17.19
C ARG A 21 3.70 -19.56 16.34
N ASN A 22 4.40 -20.58 16.79
CA ASN A 22 5.60 -21.08 16.10
C ASN A 22 5.24 -22.23 15.15
N PHE A 23 5.94 -22.28 14.01
CA PHE A 23 5.97 -23.49 13.17
C PHE A 23 6.71 -24.60 13.93
N ALA A 24 6.24 -25.84 13.82
CA ALA A 24 6.94 -26.97 14.44
C ALA A 24 8.22 -27.32 13.65
N ALA A 25 9.04 -28.23 14.19
CA ALA A 25 10.26 -28.70 13.55
C ALA A 25 10.00 -29.34 12.16
N ASP A 26 11.06 -29.45 11.35
CA ASP A 26 11.09 -29.99 9.99
C ASP A 26 10.09 -31.15 9.76
N GLY A 27 9.22 -31.02 8.75
CA GLY A 27 8.28 -32.06 8.33
C GLY A 27 6.79 -31.86 8.69
N GLU A 28 6.41 -30.75 9.34
CA GLU A 28 4.99 -30.40 9.57
C GLU A 28 4.26 -30.16 8.23
N LYS A 29 3.16 -30.89 7.97
CA LYS A 29 2.31 -30.65 6.80
C LYS A 29 1.37 -29.48 7.04
N LEU A 30 1.70 -28.33 6.46
CA LEU A 30 0.95 -27.09 6.61
C LEU A 30 -0.15 -26.95 5.56
N LYS A 31 -1.25 -26.29 5.94
CA LYS A 31 -2.29 -25.80 5.02
C LYS A 31 -2.03 -24.33 4.70
N VAL A 32 -1.81 -24.05 3.42
CA VAL A 32 -1.67 -22.69 2.87
C VAL A 32 -2.94 -22.33 2.09
N LEU A 33 -3.56 -21.22 2.45
CA LEU A 33 -4.74 -20.67 1.78
C LEU A 33 -4.38 -19.34 1.11
N ALA A 34 -4.53 -19.24 -0.20
CA ALA A 34 -4.37 -17.99 -0.94
C ALA A 34 -5.72 -17.40 -1.36
N VAL A 35 -5.91 -16.11 -1.08
CA VAL A 35 -7.02 -15.31 -1.61
C VAL A 35 -6.49 -14.38 -2.70
N LEU A 36 -6.83 -14.69 -3.96
CA LEU A 36 -6.35 -14.01 -5.17
C LEU A 36 -7.54 -13.57 -6.05
N TYR A 37 -7.33 -12.68 -7.00
CA TYR A 37 -8.39 -12.32 -7.96
C TYR A 37 -8.53 -13.38 -9.06
N ARG A 38 -9.72 -13.50 -9.64
CA ARG A 38 -9.94 -14.33 -10.84
C ARG A 38 -9.55 -13.58 -12.10
N ALA A 39 -8.74 -14.18 -12.97
CA ALA A 39 -8.35 -13.56 -14.23
C ALA A 39 -9.30 -13.91 -15.40
N GLY A 40 -9.96 -15.07 -15.36
CA GLY A 40 -10.75 -15.54 -16.49
C GLY A 40 -9.88 -15.69 -17.74
N SER A 41 -10.33 -15.17 -18.88
CA SER A 41 -9.55 -15.24 -20.14
C SER A 41 -8.20 -14.51 -20.07
N ALA A 42 -8.02 -13.55 -19.15
CA ALA A 42 -6.73 -12.87 -18.98
C ALA A 42 -5.62 -13.81 -18.46
N ALA A 43 -5.98 -14.99 -17.93
CA ALA A 43 -5.02 -16.02 -17.52
C ALA A 43 -4.19 -16.57 -18.70
N GLU A 44 -4.61 -16.35 -19.95
CA GLU A 44 -3.81 -16.64 -21.16
C GLU A 44 -2.45 -15.91 -21.15
N GLN A 45 -2.31 -14.82 -20.37
CA GLN A 45 -1.02 -14.24 -20.04
C GLN A 45 -0.39 -15.00 -18.86
N PRO A 46 0.59 -15.92 -19.08
CA PRO A 46 1.14 -16.76 -18.02
C PRO A 46 1.94 -15.97 -16.97
N ARG A 47 2.33 -14.74 -17.28
CA ARG A 47 3.01 -13.82 -16.34
C ARG A 47 2.05 -13.16 -15.34
N LEU A 48 0.74 -13.34 -15.50
CA LEU A 48 -0.27 -12.85 -14.57
C LEU A 48 -0.33 -13.78 -13.33
N LEU A 49 0.73 -13.79 -12.54
CA LEU A 49 0.93 -14.72 -11.42
C LEU A 49 -0.05 -14.50 -10.25
N GLY A 50 -0.54 -13.28 -10.05
CA GLY A 50 -1.38 -12.88 -8.92
C GLY A 50 -2.84 -13.31 -8.97
N CYS A 51 -3.21 -14.22 -9.87
CA CYS A 51 -4.59 -14.67 -10.04
C CYS A 51 -4.83 -16.12 -9.57
N LEU A 52 -6.10 -16.46 -9.43
CA LEU A 52 -6.59 -17.81 -9.10
C LEU A 52 -5.98 -18.89 -10.01
N GLU A 53 -5.82 -18.59 -11.30
CA GLU A 53 -5.42 -19.57 -12.32
C GLU A 53 -3.91 -19.87 -12.31
N ASN A 54 -3.08 -18.88 -11.97
CA ASN A 54 -1.61 -19.00 -11.98
C ASN A 54 -0.99 -19.10 -10.59
N GLU A 55 -1.77 -18.83 -9.53
CA GLU A 55 -1.51 -19.21 -8.15
C GLU A 55 -0.15 -18.79 -7.57
N LEU A 56 0.34 -17.63 -8.01
CA LEU A 56 1.68 -17.09 -7.72
C LEU A 56 2.84 -18.01 -8.16
N GLY A 57 2.57 -19.05 -8.95
CA GLY A 57 3.53 -20.10 -9.28
C GLY A 57 3.97 -20.94 -8.07
N LEU A 58 3.12 -21.04 -7.04
CA LEU A 58 3.48 -21.67 -5.76
C LEU A 58 3.08 -23.14 -5.63
N ARG A 59 2.16 -23.66 -6.47
CA ARG A 59 1.59 -25.00 -6.28
C ARG A 59 2.64 -26.10 -6.22
N GLU A 60 3.50 -26.20 -7.24
CA GLU A 60 4.58 -27.19 -7.26
C GLU A 60 5.53 -27.02 -6.07
N PHE A 61 5.90 -25.78 -5.74
CA PHE A 61 6.79 -25.48 -4.60
C PHE A 61 6.23 -25.95 -3.25
N LEU A 62 4.93 -25.80 -3.03
CA LEU A 62 4.23 -26.18 -1.80
C LEU A 62 3.96 -27.69 -1.75
N GLU A 63 3.42 -28.26 -2.82
CA GLU A 63 3.04 -29.68 -2.87
C GLU A 63 4.27 -30.61 -2.86
N SER A 64 5.38 -30.22 -3.50
CA SER A 64 6.63 -30.99 -3.44
C SER A 64 7.24 -31.09 -2.03
N ARG A 65 6.79 -30.24 -1.10
CA ARG A 65 7.17 -30.24 0.32
C ARG A 65 6.10 -30.88 1.22
N GLY A 66 5.04 -31.43 0.63
CA GLY A 66 3.95 -32.08 1.35
C GLY A 66 2.95 -31.13 2.00
N HIS A 67 2.97 -29.84 1.66
CA HIS A 67 1.99 -28.86 2.10
C HIS A 67 0.73 -28.91 1.22
N THR A 68 -0.42 -28.52 1.77
CA THR A 68 -1.68 -28.37 1.02
C THR A 68 -1.83 -26.92 0.57
N TYR A 69 -2.16 -26.70 -0.70
CA TYR A 69 -2.38 -25.35 -1.24
C TYR A 69 -3.79 -25.18 -1.81
N VAL A 70 -4.58 -24.36 -1.13
CA VAL A 70 -5.94 -23.98 -1.51
C VAL A 70 -5.91 -22.54 -2.01
N VAL A 71 -6.53 -22.27 -3.16
CA VAL A 71 -6.61 -20.94 -3.75
C VAL A 71 -8.07 -20.60 -4.03
N THR A 72 -8.50 -19.40 -3.66
CA THR A 72 -9.88 -18.95 -3.88
C THR A 72 -9.96 -17.46 -4.19
N ASP A 73 -10.95 -17.06 -4.98
CA ASP A 73 -11.40 -15.68 -5.14
C ASP A 73 -12.67 -15.39 -4.32
N ASP A 74 -13.31 -16.41 -3.76
CA ASP A 74 -14.53 -16.32 -2.98
C ASP A 74 -14.26 -15.95 -1.50
N LYS A 75 -14.25 -14.64 -1.24
CA LYS A 75 -13.83 -14.03 0.04
C LYS A 75 -14.95 -13.34 0.84
N GLU A 76 -16.14 -13.25 0.26
CA GLU A 76 -17.26 -12.44 0.78
C GLU A 76 -18.50 -13.28 1.10
N GLY A 77 -19.14 -12.94 2.22
CA GLY A 77 -20.32 -13.65 2.72
C GLY A 77 -19.98 -14.79 3.69
N PRO A 78 -20.96 -15.22 4.51
CA PRO A 78 -20.74 -16.18 5.60
C PRO A 78 -20.42 -17.60 5.13
N ASN A 79 -20.72 -17.93 3.87
CA ASN A 79 -20.51 -19.25 3.27
C ASN A 79 -19.38 -19.25 2.23
N SER A 80 -18.58 -18.18 2.18
CA SER A 80 -17.51 -18.06 1.21
C SER A 80 -16.47 -19.16 1.41
N GLU A 81 -15.76 -19.53 0.35
CA GLU A 81 -14.68 -20.51 0.46
C GLU A 81 -13.60 -20.06 1.44
N PHE A 82 -13.30 -18.75 1.48
CA PHE A 82 -12.42 -18.18 2.50
C PHE A 82 -12.89 -18.50 3.93
N GLU A 83 -14.18 -18.31 4.27
CA GLU A 83 -14.72 -18.61 5.61
C GLU A 83 -14.65 -20.11 5.94
N LYS A 84 -14.84 -20.99 4.95
CA LYS A 84 -14.80 -22.44 5.15
C LYS A 84 -13.39 -22.96 5.39
N GLN A 85 -12.41 -22.41 4.68
CA GLN A 85 -11.03 -22.90 4.68
C GLN A 85 -10.17 -22.30 5.79
N LEU A 86 -10.53 -21.11 6.27
CA LEU A 86 -9.73 -20.37 7.26
C LEU A 86 -9.56 -21.07 8.63
N PRO A 87 -10.56 -21.76 9.23
CA PRO A 87 -10.47 -22.27 10.60
C PRO A 87 -9.31 -23.24 10.88
N ASP A 88 -8.89 -24.02 9.89
CA ASP A 88 -7.83 -25.02 9.97
C ASP A 88 -6.58 -24.64 9.14
N THR A 89 -6.48 -23.40 8.67
CA THR A 89 -5.35 -22.89 7.89
C THR A 89 -4.16 -22.48 8.78
N ASP A 90 -2.93 -22.83 8.37
CA ASP A 90 -1.69 -22.44 9.06
C ASP A 90 -1.11 -21.12 8.49
N ILE A 91 -1.22 -20.93 7.17
CA ILE A 91 -0.71 -19.75 6.46
C ILE A 91 -1.78 -19.20 5.52
N VAL A 92 -2.08 -17.91 5.65
CA VAL A 92 -2.90 -17.18 4.67
C VAL A 92 -2.01 -16.31 3.78
N ILE A 93 -2.23 -16.38 2.47
CA ILE A 93 -1.71 -15.43 1.50
C ILE A 93 -2.88 -14.56 1.04
N THR A 94 -2.74 -13.25 1.11
CA THR A 94 -3.74 -12.29 0.61
C THR A 94 -3.08 -11.33 -0.36
N THR A 95 -3.87 -10.60 -1.14
CA THR A 95 -3.36 -9.54 -2.01
C THR A 95 -4.19 -8.26 -1.89
N PRO A 96 -3.59 -7.05 -1.88
CA PRO A 96 -4.34 -5.79 -1.73
C PRO A 96 -5.30 -5.50 -2.90
N PHE A 97 -5.10 -6.15 -4.04
CA PHE A 97 -5.92 -5.96 -5.24
C PHE A 97 -7.29 -6.67 -5.13
N HIS A 98 -7.36 -7.73 -4.32
CA HIS A 98 -8.58 -8.47 -3.98
C HIS A 98 -8.50 -8.94 -2.51
N PRO A 99 -8.62 -8.01 -1.55
CA PRO A 99 -8.20 -8.26 -0.17
C PRO A 99 -9.18 -9.19 0.56
N GLY A 100 -8.69 -10.36 0.94
CA GLY A 100 -9.33 -11.22 1.95
C GLY A 100 -9.19 -10.57 3.33
N TYR A 101 -10.17 -9.77 3.75
CA TYR A 101 -10.10 -9.03 5.00
C TYR A 101 -9.98 -9.96 6.21
N LEU A 102 -8.84 -9.96 6.90
CA LEU A 102 -8.62 -10.73 8.13
C LEU A 102 -9.04 -9.88 9.34
N THR A 103 -10.34 -9.86 9.60
CA THR A 103 -10.93 -9.16 10.77
C THR A 103 -10.57 -9.87 12.08
N ALA A 104 -10.71 -9.18 13.21
CA ALA A 104 -10.57 -9.79 14.53
C ALA A 104 -11.45 -11.04 14.72
N GLU A 105 -12.68 -11.03 14.19
CA GLU A 105 -13.59 -12.19 14.23
C GLU A 105 -13.01 -13.39 13.46
N ARG A 106 -12.52 -13.16 12.25
CA ARG A 106 -11.89 -14.20 11.40
C ARG A 106 -10.62 -14.75 12.05
N ILE A 107 -9.76 -13.88 12.59
CA ILE A 107 -8.54 -14.29 13.31
C ILE A 107 -8.88 -15.16 14.53
N LYS A 108 -9.93 -14.82 15.28
CA LYS A 108 -10.40 -15.62 16.42
C LYS A 108 -10.91 -17.01 16.01
N LYS A 109 -11.53 -17.13 14.83
CA LYS A 109 -11.99 -18.42 14.27
C LYS A 109 -10.86 -19.26 13.65
N ALA A 110 -9.65 -18.71 13.52
CA ALA A 110 -8.49 -19.35 12.90
C ALA A 110 -7.39 -19.68 13.94
N PRO A 111 -7.61 -20.63 14.87
CA PRO A 111 -6.67 -20.92 15.96
C PRO A 111 -5.32 -21.48 15.47
N LYS A 112 -5.27 -22.06 14.27
CA LYS A 112 -4.04 -22.58 13.67
C LYS A 112 -3.22 -21.53 12.92
N LEU A 113 -3.82 -20.40 12.55
CA LEU A 113 -3.18 -19.42 11.67
C LEU A 113 -1.93 -18.83 12.33
N LYS A 114 -0.74 -19.11 11.79
CA LYS A 114 0.56 -18.68 12.33
C LYS A 114 1.14 -17.49 11.55
N LEU A 115 0.93 -17.47 10.23
CA LEU A 115 1.49 -16.47 9.32
C LEU A 115 0.42 -15.95 8.36
N SER A 116 0.41 -14.63 8.15
CA SER A 116 -0.26 -13.98 7.02
C SER A 116 0.78 -13.30 6.14
N VAL A 117 0.78 -13.61 4.83
CA VAL A 117 1.66 -12.99 3.83
C VAL A 117 0.83 -12.17 2.86
N THR A 118 1.18 -10.89 2.69
CA THR A 118 0.62 -10.03 1.66
C THR A 118 1.44 -10.16 0.37
N ALA A 119 0.86 -10.71 -0.68
CA ALA A 119 1.39 -10.73 -2.05
C ALA A 119 1.25 -9.34 -2.69
N GLY A 120 2.17 -8.45 -2.31
CA GLY A 120 2.16 -7.02 -2.62
C GLY A 120 2.67 -6.20 -1.44
N ILE A 121 2.18 -4.96 -1.31
CA ILE A 121 2.56 -4.02 -0.23
C ILE A 121 1.30 -3.39 0.39
N GLY A 122 1.32 -3.31 1.71
CA GLY A 122 0.32 -2.74 2.58
C GLY A 122 -0.69 -3.78 3.07
N SER A 123 -0.63 -4.02 4.37
CA SER A 123 -1.32 -5.10 5.09
C SER A 123 -2.49 -4.60 5.93
N ASP A 124 -3.07 -3.45 5.58
CA ASP A 124 -4.17 -2.77 6.28
C ASP A 124 -5.54 -3.48 6.18
N HIS A 125 -5.67 -4.48 5.29
CA HIS A 125 -6.82 -5.39 5.27
C HIS A 125 -6.75 -6.48 6.35
N ILE A 126 -5.69 -6.51 7.16
CA ILE A 126 -5.51 -7.38 8.31
C ILE A 126 -5.68 -6.52 9.57
N ASP A 127 -6.48 -6.99 10.53
CA ASP A 127 -6.52 -6.38 11.86
C ASP A 127 -5.18 -6.67 12.58
N LEU A 128 -4.23 -5.75 12.42
CA LEU A 128 -2.86 -5.91 12.93
C LEU A 128 -2.83 -6.04 14.46
N LYS A 129 -3.76 -5.38 15.16
CA LYS A 129 -3.89 -5.49 16.62
C LYS A 129 -4.34 -6.89 17.00
N ALA A 130 -5.41 -7.40 16.38
CA ALA A 130 -5.88 -8.75 16.65
C ALA A 130 -4.85 -9.82 16.24
N ALA A 131 -4.12 -9.61 15.14
CA ALA A 131 -3.02 -10.50 14.72
C ALA A 131 -1.89 -10.51 15.75
N SER A 132 -1.53 -9.33 16.26
CA SER A 132 -0.54 -9.16 17.32
C SER A 132 -0.95 -9.89 18.61
N GLU A 133 -2.17 -9.65 19.09
CA GLU A 133 -2.74 -10.31 20.28
C GLU A 133 -2.86 -11.83 20.12
N ALA A 134 -3.11 -12.31 18.88
CA ALA A 134 -3.17 -13.73 18.55
C ALA A 134 -1.79 -14.39 18.43
N GLY A 135 -0.68 -13.63 18.52
CA GLY A 135 0.68 -14.14 18.36
C GLY A 135 1.02 -14.54 16.92
N MET A 136 0.31 -13.98 15.92
CA MET A 136 0.57 -14.21 14.50
C MET A 136 1.77 -13.41 14.02
N THR A 137 2.41 -13.90 12.95
CA THR A 137 3.30 -13.08 12.13
C THR A 137 2.52 -12.52 10.93
N VAL A 138 2.69 -11.23 10.65
CA VAL A 138 2.18 -10.59 9.42
C VAL A 138 3.38 -10.08 8.65
N ALA A 139 3.49 -10.47 7.38
CA ALA A 139 4.57 -10.06 6.49
C ALA A 139 4.04 -9.63 5.13
N GLU A 140 4.81 -8.81 4.41
CA GLU A 140 4.54 -8.37 3.05
C GLU A 140 5.84 -8.29 2.24
N VAL A 141 5.74 -8.18 0.92
CA VAL A 141 6.94 -8.14 0.07
C VAL A 141 7.39 -6.69 -0.12
N THR A 142 8.01 -6.13 0.91
CA THR A 142 8.41 -4.73 0.95
C THR A 142 9.36 -4.39 -0.20
N GLY A 143 9.02 -3.36 -0.97
CA GLY A 143 9.80 -2.92 -2.15
C GLY A 143 9.37 -3.56 -3.48
N SER A 144 8.57 -4.63 -3.48
CA SER A 144 8.20 -5.37 -4.71
C SER A 144 7.51 -4.54 -5.79
N ASN A 145 6.71 -3.54 -5.45
CA ASN A 145 5.93 -2.78 -6.43
C ASN A 145 6.07 -1.25 -6.29
N VAL A 146 7.00 -0.77 -5.45
CA VAL A 146 7.14 0.67 -5.16
C VAL A 146 7.53 1.51 -6.38
N VAL A 147 8.21 0.90 -7.34
CA VAL A 147 8.54 1.52 -8.64
C VAL A 147 7.28 1.66 -9.50
N SER A 148 6.51 0.57 -9.63
CA SER A 148 5.27 0.55 -10.41
C SER A 148 4.27 1.59 -9.89
N VAL A 149 4.11 1.70 -8.57
CA VAL A 149 3.23 2.70 -7.97
C VAL A 149 3.75 4.12 -8.19
N ALA A 150 5.05 4.37 -8.04
CA ALA A 150 5.62 5.70 -8.27
C ALA A 150 5.46 6.17 -9.73
N GLU A 151 5.57 5.26 -10.69
CA GLU A 151 5.27 5.54 -12.10
C GLU A 151 3.79 5.86 -12.32
N HIS A 152 2.91 5.10 -11.67
CA HIS A 152 1.47 5.33 -11.72
C HIS A 152 1.07 6.70 -11.17
N VAL A 153 1.69 7.14 -10.06
CA VAL A 153 1.49 8.48 -9.50
C VAL A 153 1.84 9.56 -10.52
N VAL A 154 3.05 9.52 -11.09
CA VAL A 154 3.49 10.54 -12.06
C VAL A 154 2.61 10.53 -13.31
N MET A 155 2.22 9.35 -13.79
CA MET A 155 1.25 9.21 -14.89
C MET A 155 -0.09 9.89 -14.56
N GLN A 156 -0.62 9.66 -13.36
CA GLN A 156 -1.90 10.25 -12.93
C GLN A 156 -1.81 11.77 -12.71
N ILE A 157 -0.70 12.27 -12.18
CA ILE A 157 -0.43 13.71 -12.11
C ILE A 157 -0.52 14.32 -13.51
N LEU A 158 0.17 13.74 -14.50
CA LEU A 158 0.14 14.23 -15.87
C LEU A 158 -1.24 14.10 -16.52
N ALA A 159 -1.95 13.00 -16.29
CA ALA A 159 -3.29 12.78 -16.82
C ALA A 159 -4.28 13.86 -16.34
N LEU A 160 -4.16 14.28 -15.08
CA LEU A 160 -4.96 15.36 -14.50
C LEU A 160 -4.52 16.75 -15.02
N VAL A 161 -3.25 17.10 -14.81
CA VAL A 161 -2.72 18.44 -15.10
C VAL A 161 -2.82 18.79 -16.59
N ARG A 162 -2.62 17.80 -17.47
CA ARG A 162 -2.72 17.99 -18.94
C ARG A 162 -4.13 17.79 -19.50
N ASN A 163 -5.13 17.57 -18.65
CA ASN A 163 -6.52 17.31 -19.05
C ASN A 163 -6.67 16.16 -20.06
N TYR A 164 -5.91 15.07 -19.87
CA TYR A 164 -5.78 13.99 -20.86
C TYR A 164 -7.07 13.18 -21.01
N ILE A 165 -7.77 12.86 -19.91
CA ILE A 165 -8.92 11.94 -19.95
C ILE A 165 -10.08 12.50 -20.79
N PRO A 166 -10.51 13.77 -20.63
CA PRO A 166 -11.51 14.35 -21.52
C PRO A 166 -11.03 14.48 -22.97
N ALA A 167 -9.74 14.73 -23.19
CA ALA A 167 -9.16 14.81 -24.54
C ALA A 167 -9.25 13.47 -25.27
N TYR A 168 -8.84 12.38 -24.61
CA TYR A 168 -8.98 11.01 -25.12
C TYR A 168 -10.45 10.67 -25.43
N LYS A 169 -11.38 11.06 -24.54
CA LYS A 169 -12.83 10.84 -24.75
C LYS A 169 -13.36 11.56 -26.00
N GLN A 170 -12.92 12.78 -26.30
CA GLN A 170 -13.34 13.45 -27.53
C GLN A 170 -12.95 12.65 -28.79
N VAL A 171 -11.74 12.11 -28.83
CA VAL A 171 -11.24 11.35 -29.98
C VAL A 171 -12.07 10.09 -30.23
N ILE A 172 -12.35 9.29 -29.19
CA ILE A 172 -13.16 8.06 -29.34
C ILE A 172 -14.63 8.36 -29.71
N GLU A 173 -15.11 9.56 -29.39
CA GLU A 173 -16.45 10.05 -29.75
C GLU A 173 -16.50 10.73 -31.12
N GLY A 174 -15.37 10.83 -31.83
CA GLY A 174 -15.29 11.49 -33.14
C GLY A 174 -15.42 13.03 -33.10
N LYS A 175 -15.18 13.64 -31.95
CA LYS A 175 -15.21 15.10 -31.75
C LYS A 175 -13.83 15.74 -31.93
N TRP A 176 -13.80 17.04 -32.24
CA TRP A 176 -12.56 17.81 -32.41
C TRP A 176 -12.68 19.24 -31.87
N GLU A 177 -12.84 19.38 -30.55
CA GLU A 177 -13.07 20.67 -29.88
C GLU A 177 -11.86 21.05 -29.02
N VAL A 178 -10.78 21.53 -29.67
CA VAL A 178 -9.50 21.86 -29.02
C VAL A 178 -9.67 22.82 -27.84
N ALA A 179 -10.45 23.88 -28.01
CA ALA A 179 -10.67 24.88 -26.97
C ALA A 179 -11.34 24.31 -25.71
N GLN A 180 -12.20 23.29 -25.85
CA GLN A 180 -12.85 22.65 -24.71
C GLN A 180 -11.89 21.84 -23.83
N ILE A 181 -10.78 21.38 -24.40
CA ILE A 181 -9.71 20.70 -23.64
C ILE A 181 -8.71 21.71 -23.10
N ALA A 182 -8.23 22.61 -23.97
CA ALA A 182 -7.13 23.51 -23.67
C ALA A 182 -7.42 24.48 -22.53
N LYS A 183 -8.70 24.84 -22.29
CA LYS A 183 -9.11 25.75 -21.22
C LYS A 183 -8.74 25.28 -19.79
N ASP A 184 -8.56 23.97 -19.60
CA ASP A 184 -8.23 23.35 -18.32
C ASP A 184 -6.93 22.50 -18.41
N ALA A 185 -6.11 22.69 -19.45
CA ALA A 185 -4.86 21.98 -19.65
C ALA A 185 -3.66 22.85 -19.29
N TYR A 186 -2.76 22.32 -18.45
CA TYR A 186 -1.61 23.03 -17.95
C TYR A 186 -0.32 22.21 -18.13
N ASP A 187 0.81 22.90 -18.06
CA ASP A 187 2.11 22.26 -17.89
C ASP A 187 2.37 21.95 -16.42
N LEU A 188 3.07 20.84 -16.17
CA LEU A 188 3.55 20.48 -14.84
C LEU A 188 4.78 21.32 -14.44
N GLU A 189 5.54 21.79 -15.44
CA GLU A 189 6.62 22.75 -15.25
C GLU A 189 6.12 23.96 -14.45
N GLY A 190 6.96 24.42 -13.51
CA GLY A 190 6.65 25.56 -12.66
C GLY A 190 5.53 25.34 -11.62
N LYS A 191 4.94 24.14 -11.53
CA LYS A 191 4.00 23.79 -10.45
C LYS A 191 4.74 23.33 -9.19
N VAL A 192 4.09 23.50 -8.04
CA VAL A 192 4.54 22.94 -6.76
C VAL A 192 3.86 21.60 -6.54
N VAL A 193 4.65 20.54 -6.34
CA VAL A 193 4.15 19.18 -6.11
C VAL A 193 4.57 18.69 -4.74
N GLY A 194 3.61 18.23 -3.92
CA GLY A 194 3.86 17.73 -2.57
C GLY A 194 3.47 16.26 -2.41
N THR A 195 4.30 15.49 -1.70
CA THR A 195 3.95 14.12 -1.27
C THR A 195 3.65 14.04 0.22
N VAL A 196 2.51 13.45 0.58
CA VAL A 196 2.20 13.05 1.96
C VAL A 196 2.70 11.62 2.15
N GLY A 197 3.79 11.46 2.90
CA GLY A 197 4.59 10.25 2.96
C GLY A 197 5.80 10.34 2.01
N ALA A 198 6.99 10.26 2.59
CA ALA A 198 8.29 10.21 1.91
C ALA A 198 9.03 8.89 2.19
N GLY A 199 8.27 7.80 2.31
CA GLY A 199 8.79 6.44 2.30
C GLY A 199 9.28 6.01 0.90
N ARG A 200 9.31 4.69 0.67
CA ARG A 200 9.86 4.09 -0.56
C ARG A 200 9.20 4.61 -1.85
N ILE A 201 7.88 4.81 -1.83
CA ILE A 201 7.11 5.30 -2.99
C ILE A 201 7.28 6.81 -3.13
N GLY A 202 7.03 7.59 -2.07
CA GLY A 202 7.14 9.06 -2.10
C GLY A 202 8.51 9.55 -2.60
N GLN A 203 9.62 8.96 -2.12
CA GLN A 203 10.95 9.30 -2.61
C GLN A 203 11.13 9.00 -4.11
N ARG A 204 10.58 7.89 -4.61
CA ARG A 204 10.66 7.51 -6.04
C ARG A 204 9.80 8.41 -6.92
N VAL A 205 8.67 8.90 -6.41
CA VAL A 205 7.84 9.91 -7.07
C VAL A 205 8.64 11.20 -7.22
N LEU A 206 9.23 11.71 -6.13
CA LEU A 206 10.05 12.94 -6.16
C LEU A 206 11.24 12.81 -7.13
N GLN A 207 11.94 11.67 -7.11
CA GLN A 207 13.03 11.39 -8.05
C GLN A 207 12.59 11.46 -9.52
N ARG A 208 11.40 10.94 -9.84
CA ARG A 208 10.85 10.96 -11.21
C ARG A 208 10.38 12.35 -11.62
N LEU A 209 9.85 13.12 -10.67
CA LEU A 209 9.39 14.49 -10.90
C LEU A 209 10.55 15.49 -11.09
N LYS A 210 11.78 15.14 -10.69
CA LYS A 210 12.95 16.02 -10.80
C LYS A 210 13.22 16.51 -12.23
N GLY A 211 12.94 15.69 -13.24
CA GLY A 211 13.12 16.06 -14.66
C GLY A 211 11.96 16.84 -15.28
N PHE A 212 10.94 17.20 -14.51
CA PHE A 212 9.78 17.96 -14.98
C PHE A 212 9.87 19.46 -14.65
N ASP A 213 10.97 19.90 -14.04
CA ASP A 213 11.22 21.30 -13.69
C ASP A 213 10.04 21.95 -12.94
N CYS A 214 9.48 21.19 -12.00
CA CYS A 214 8.53 21.69 -11.02
C CYS A 214 9.17 22.87 -10.27
N LYS A 215 8.38 23.89 -9.94
CA LYS A 215 8.86 25.06 -9.18
C LYS A 215 9.45 24.63 -7.85
N GLU A 216 8.79 23.68 -7.19
CA GLU A 216 9.28 23.09 -5.95
C GLU A 216 8.69 21.70 -5.76
N LEU A 217 9.49 20.79 -5.21
CA LEU A 217 9.03 19.50 -4.72
C LEU A 217 9.00 19.53 -3.20
N LEU A 218 7.87 19.19 -2.61
CA LEU A 218 7.63 19.21 -1.17
C LEU A 218 7.36 17.81 -0.65
N TYR A 219 7.67 17.58 0.62
CA TYR A 219 7.20 16.37 1.29
C TYR A 219 6.87 16.61 2.76
N TYR A 220 5.89 15.86 3.24
CA TYR A 220 5.63 15.68 4.65
C TYR A 220 5.81 14.20 4.97
N ASP A 221 6.52 13.91 6.04
CA ASP A 221 6.53 12.62 6.69
C ASP A 221 6.75 12.85 8.19
N TYR A 222 6.37 11.91 9.05
CA TYR A 222 6.62 12.02 10.49
C TYR A 222 8.12 11.99 10.81
N THR A 223 8.94 11.47 9.90
CA THR A 223 10.40 11.46 9.99
C THR A 223 10.97 12.21 8.80
N GLN A 224 11.72 13.29 9.08
CA GLN A 224 12.43 14.02 8.05
C GLN A 224 13.50 13.12 7.40
N LEU A 225 13.61 13.19 6.08
CA LEU A 225 14.72 12.58 5.36
C LEU A 225 16.05 13.20 5.80
N SER A 226 17.14 12.45 5.71
CA SER A 226 18.47 13.04 5.89
C SER A 226 18.74 14.12 4.83
N ALA A 227 19.60 15.08 5.14
CA ALA A 227 19.95 16.16 4.21
C ALA A 227 20.46 15.62 2.85
N ASP A 228 21.21 14.52 2.85
CA ASP A 228 21.68 13.86 1.62
C ASP A 228 20.52 13.28 0.80
N ARG A 229 19.51 12.73 1.46
CA ARG A 229 18.30 12.20 0.81
C ARG A 229 17.43 13.33 0.25
N GLU A 230 17.24 14.43 0.98
CA GLU A 230 16.54 15.62 0.49
C GLU A 230 17.21 16.18 -0.76
N LYS A 231 18.54 16.31 -0.75
CA LYS A 231 19.34 16.75 -1.90
C LYS A 231 19.22 15.79 -3.08
N LEU A 232 19.23 14.48 -2.83
CA LEU A 232 19.09 13.45 -3.87
C LEU A 232 17.75 13.60 -4.60
N VAL A 233 16.64 13.64 -3.85
CA VAL A 233 15.29 13.72 -4.43
C VAL A 233 14.92 15.15 -4.86
N GLY A 234 15.65 16.16 -4.42
CA GLY A 234 15.41 17.56 -4.76
C GLY A 234 14.14 18.12 -4.11
N ALA A 235 13.83 17.71 -2.88
CA ALA A 235 12.59 18.11 -2.20
C ALA A 235 12.85 18.73 -0.83
N ARG A 236 11.97 19.66 -0.44
CA ARG A 236 12.00 20.34 0.85
C ARG A 236 10.95 19.75 1.81
N TYR A 237 11.35 19.58 3.06
CA TYR A 237 10.46 19.15 4.13
C TYR A 237 9.44 20.22 4.54
N CYS A 238 8.21 19.78 4.78
CA CYS A 238 7.14 20.54 5.41
C CYS A 238 6.86 19.96 6.81
N PRO A 239 6.75 20.78 7.88
CA PRO A 239 6.54 20.27 9.24
C PRO A 239 5.19 19.59 9.50
N THR A 240 4.16 19.93 8.71
CA THR A 240 2.83 19.32 8.80
C THR A 240 2.21 19.11 7.43
N VAL A 241 1.18 18.27 7.35
CA VAL A 241 0.39 18.09 6.13
C VAL A 241 -0.28 19.40 5.72
N GLU A 242 -0.79 20.17 6.67
CA GLU A 242 -1.42 21.48 6.44
C GLU A 242 -0.45 22.49 5.82
N ASP A 243 0.82 22.51 6.27
CA ASP A 243 1.85 23.36 5.67
C ASP A 243 2.09 22.99 4.21
N LEU A 244 2.19 21.68 3.92
CA LEU A 244 2.41 21.16 2.57
C LEU A 244 1.24 21.50 1.64
N VAL A 245 0.01 21.17 2.01
CA VAL A 245 -1.14 21.26 1.08
C VAL A 245 -1.47 22.70 0.67
N LYS A 246 -1.19 23.69 1.53
CA LYS A 246 -1.37 25.13 1.22
C LYS A 246 -0.41 25.63 0.15
N GLN A 247 0.76 25.00 0.01
CA GLN A 247 1.80 25.40 -0.93
C GLN A 247 1.66 24.70 -2.29
N CYS A 248 1.00 23.56 -2.34
CA CYS A 248 0.96 22.68 -3.50
C CYS A 248 -0.11 23.04 -4.53
N ASP A 249 0.24 22.90 -5.80
CA ASP A 249 -0.72 22.83 -6.90
C ASP A 249 -1.16 21.37 -7.12
N VAL A 250 -0.26 20.41 -6.86
CA VAL A 250 -0.54 18.98 -6.91
C VAL A 250 -0.14 18.34 -5.59
N VAL A 251 -1.03 17.55 -4.99
CA VAL A 251 -0.73 16.73 -3.81
C VAL A 251 -0.87 15.26 -4.17
N THR A 252 0.11 14.44 -3.79
CA THR A 252 0.04 12.97 -3.90
C THR A 252 0.13 12.31 -2.53
N ILE A 253 -0.71 11.32 -2.29
CA ILE A 253 -0.77 10.56 -1.04
C ILE A 253 0.01 9.25 -1.21
N ASN A 254 1.03 9.05 -0.36
CA ASN A 254 1.96 7.92 -0.38
C ASN A 254 2.23 7.35 1.03
N CYS A 255 1.38 7.67 2.01
CA CYS A 255 1.45 7.17 3.39
C CYS A 255 0.54 5.94 3.59
N PRO A 256 0.84 5.04 4.55
CA PRO A 256 -0.01 3.89 4.84
C PRO A 256 -1.35 4.30 5.46
N LEU A 257 -2.36 3.42 5.38
CA LEU A 257 -3.59 3.56 6.14
C LEU A 257 -3.41 3.02 7.56
N HIS A 258 -3.68 3.86 8.55
CA HIS A 258 -3.77 3.53 9.97
C HIS A 258 -4.69 4.56 10.65
N PRO A 259 -5.02 4.43 11.95
CA PRO A 259 -5.97 5.33 12.61
C PRO A 259 -5.64 6.83 12.53
N GLY A 260 -4.36 7.19 12.33
CA GLY A 260 -3.92 8.58 12.19
C GLY A 260 -3.98 9.14 10.77
N THR A 261 -4.19 8.30 9.75
CA THR A 261 -4.32 8.72 8.34
C THR A 261 -5.71 8.44 7.78
N GLU A 262 -6.55 7.66 8.47
CA GLU A 262 -7.95 7.47 8.10
C GLU A 262 -8.68 8.82 8.06
N HIS A 263 -9.26 9.13 6.90
CA HIS A 263 -9.93 10.39 6.60
C HIS A 263 -9.08 11.65 6.84
N LEU A 264 -7.74 11.54 6.73
CA LEU A 264 -6.84 12.69 6.79
C LEU A 264 -7.21 13.78 5.77
N PHE A 265 -7.68 13.36 4.59
CA PHE A 265 -8.22 14.26 3.57
C PHE A 265 -9.76 14.33 3.68
N ASP A 266 -10.24 15.02 4.70
CA ASP A 266 -11.63 15.41 4.91
C ASP A 266 -11.93 16.80 4.32
N ALA A 267 -13.16 17.30 4.49
CA ALA A 267 -13.58 18.62 4.01
C ALA A 267 -12.67 19.75 4.52
N LYS A 268 -12.18 19.65 5.76
CA LYS A 268 -11.28 20.66 6.34
C LYS A 268 -9.93 20.64 5.64
N MET A 269 -9.30 19.47 5.47
CA MET A 269 -8.01 19.36 4.79
C MET A 269 -8.11 19.74 3.31
N LEU A 270 -9.15 19.25 2.62
CA LEU A 270 -9.39 19.57 1.21
C LEU A 270 -9.55 21.09 1.00
N SER A 271 -10.25 21.79 1.90
CA SER A 271 -10.42 23.25 1.84
C SER A 271 -9.13 24.06 2.05
N GLN A 272 -8.08 23.45 2.60
CA GLN A 272 -6.78 24.08 2.79
C GLN A 272 -5.86 23.92 1.58
N MET A 273 -6.20 23.02 0.65
CA MET A 273 -5.53 22.97 -0.64
C MET A 273 -5.81 24.26 -1.41
N LYS A 274 -4.97 24.57 -2.40
CA LYS A 274 -5.27 25.69 -3.29
C LYS A 274 -6.55 25.40 -4.08
N LYS A 275 -7.36 26.44 -4.30
CA LYS A 275 -8.48 26.35 -5.25
C LYS A 275 -7.92 25.99 -6.63
N GLY A 276 -8.45 24.93 -7.23
CA GLY A 276 -7.97 24.37 -8.50
C GLY A 276 -6.80 23.40 -8.37
N ALA A 277 -6.44 22.96 -7.17
CA ALA A 277 -5.39 21.95 -6.99
C ALA A 277 -5.82 20.55 -7.47
N TRP A 278 -4.83 19.71 -7.78
CA TRP A 278 -5.03 18.30 -8.12
C TRP A 278 -4.61 17.38 -6.98
N LEU A 279 -5.38 16.31 -6.76
CA LEU A 279 -5.10 15.31 -5.73
C LEU A 279 -4.91 13.92 -6.36
N VAL A 280 -3.82 13.26 -6.05
CA VAL A 280 -3.51 11.88 -6.47
C VAL A 280 -3.43 10.97 -5.25
N ASN A 281 -4.10 9.82 -5.30
CA ASN A 281 -4.06 8.83 -4.24
C ASN A 281 -3.89 7.42 -4.82
N THR A 282 -2.69 6.87 -4.66
CA THR A 282 -2.38 5.47 -4.92
C THR A 282 -1.99 4.73 -3.63
N ALA A 283 -2.35 5.32 -2.48
CA ALA A 283 -2.05 4.78 -1.17
C ALA A 283 -3.19 3.88 -0.70
N ARG A 284 -4.27 4.45 -0.13
CA ARG A 284 -5.50 3.74 0.25
C ARG A 284 -6.73 4.65 0.16
N GLY A 285 -7.87 4.07 -0.22
CA GLY A 285 -9.11 4.81 -0.41
C GLY A 285 -9.59 5.52 0.86
N LYS A 286 -9.53 4.86 2.03
CA LYS A 286 -9.98 5.43 3.32
C LYS A 286 -9.15 6.60 3.84
N ILE A 287 -8.00 6.93 3.25
CA ILE A 287 -7.24 8.13 3.64
C ILE A 287 -8.00 9.40 3.24
N VAL A 288 -8.83 9.32 2.20
CA VAL A 288 -9.69 10.40 1.74
C VAL A 288 -11.12 10.13 2.17
N LYS A 289 -11.78 11.12 2.77
CA LYS A 289 -13.19 11.00 3.12
C LYS A 289 -14.03 11.10 1.86
N ARG A 290 -14.69 9.99 1.52
CA ARG A 290 -15.33 9.74 0.22
C ARG A 290 -16.22 10.88 -0.28
N ASP A 291 -17.17 11.31 0.54
CA ASP A 291 -18.21 12.26 0.13
C ASP A 291 -17.69 13.70 0.16
N ASP A 292 -16.81 14.04 1.10
CA ASP A 292 -16.15 15.35 1.15
C ASP A 292 -15.32 15.61 -0.12
N LEU A 293 -14.66 14.57 -0.67
CA LEU A 293 -13.95 14.67 -1.95
C LEU A 293 -14.90 14.94 -3.11
N VAL A 294 -16.06 14.27 -3.14
CA VAL A 294 -17.06 14.47 -4.20
C VAL A 294 -17.52 15.93 -4.19
N ASP A 295 -17.81 16.50 -3.03
CA ASP A 295 -18.21 17.90 -2.88
C ASP A 295 -17.10 18.88 -3.30
N ALA A 296 -15.85 18.61 -2.89
CA ALA A 296 -14.69 19.43 -3.25
C ALA A 296 -14.42 19.42 -4.77
N VAL A 297 -14.59 18.28 -5.42
CA VAL A 297 -14.44 18.14 -6.88
C VAL A 297 -15.62 18.78 -7.61
N ASN A 298 -16.86 18.59 -7.15
CA ASN A 298 -18.05 19.19 -7.76
C ASN A 298 -18.04 20.72 -7.70
N SER A 299 -17.64 21.30 -6.56
CA SER A 299 -17.48 22.75 -6.40
C SER A 299 -16.33 23.35 -7.22
N GLY A 300 -15.43 22.52 -7.75
CA GLY A 300 -14.22 22.95 -8.45
C GLY A 300 -13.13 23.49 -7.52
N HIS A 301 -13.26 23.30 -6.20
CA HIS A 301 -12.15 23.57 -5.28
C HIS A 301 -10.97 22.65 -5.57
N ILE A 302 -11.25 21.36 -5.83
CA ILE A 302 -10.29 20.41 -6.39
C ILE A 302 -10.55 20.29 -7.89
N ALA A 303 -9.54 20.61 -8.70
CA ALA A 303 -9.64 20.58 -10.16
C ALA A 303 -9.76 19.15 -10.68
N GLY A 304 -9.16 18.17 -10.00
CA GLY A 304 -9.33 16.77 -10.35
C GLY A 304 -8.72 15.81 -9.33
N TYR A 305 -9.21 14.57 -9.36
CA TYR A 305 -8.74 13.49 -8.51
C TYR A 305 -8.41 12.25 -9.33
N ALA A 306 -7.28 11.62 -9.02
CA ALA A 306 -6.87 10.37 -9.66
C ALA A 306 -6.34 9.40 -8.61
N GLY A 307 -6.46 8.13 -8.92
CA GLY A 307 -6.07 7.06 -8.01
C GLY A 307 -6.50 5.71 -8.54
N ASP A 308 -5.88 4.68 -8.01
CA ASP A 308 -6.27 3.30 -8.27
C ASP A 308 -6.87 2.62 -7.03
N VAL A 309 -6.89 3.30 -5.87
CA VAL A 309 -7.35 2.73 -4.60
C VAL A 309 -8.77 3.16 -4.24
N TRP A 310 -9.49 2.25 -3.59
CA TRP A 310 -10.92 2.39 -3.26
C TRP A 310 -11.19 1.83 -1.86
N TYR A 311 -12.36 2.13 -1.31
CA TYR A 311 -12.87 1.39 -0.16
C TYR A 311 -14.41 1.26 -0.21
N PRO A 312 -14.98 0.06 -0.03
CA PRO A 312 -14.29 -1.24 0.03
C PRO A 312 -13.69 -1.66 -1.32
N GLN A 313 -12.99 -2.79 -1.34
CA GLN A 313 -12.53 -3.45 -2.57
C GLN A 313 -13.09 -4.88 -2.70
N PRO A 314 -13.80 -5.21 -3.81
CA PRO A 314 -14.05 -4.39 -5.00
C PRO A 314 -14.89 -3.12 -4.76
N ALA A 315 -14.60 -2.05 -5.49
CA ALA A 315 -15.37 -0.81 -5.39
C ALA A 315 -16.79 -1.03 -5.96
N PRO A 316 -17.86 -0.74 -5.20
CA PRO A 316 -19.24 -0.88 -5.67
C PRO A 316 -19.48 -0.19 -7.02
N ALA A 317 -20.41 -0.72 -7.82
CA ALA A 317 -20.72 -0.18 -9.14
C ALA A 317 -21.27 1.27 -9.09
N ASP A 318 -21.92 1.61 -7.98
CA ASP A 318 -22.47 2.93 -7.67
C ASP A 318 -21.52 3.83 -6.87
N HIS A 319 -20.27 3.41 -6.63
CA HIS A 319 -19.29 4.21 -5.89
C HIS A 319 -19.15 5.62 -6.53
N PRO A 320 -19.32 6.71 -5.76
CA PRO A 320 -19.50 8.06 -6.33
C PRO A 320 -18.30 8.57 -7.12
N TRP A 321 -17.07 8.18 -6.73
CA TRP A 321 -15.86 8.52 -7.49
C TRP A 321 -15.82 7.95 -8.92
N ARG A 322 -16.70 7.01 -9.28
CA ARG A 322 -16.85 6.52 -10.67
C ARG A 322 -17.56 7.53 -11.58
N LYS A 323 -18.27 8.51 -10.99
CA LYS A 323 -19.16 9.43 -11.72
C LYS A 323 -18.87 10.91 -11.45
N MET A 324 -18.09 11.23 -10.41
CA MET A 324 -17.72 12.63 -10.13
C MET A 324 -16.94 13.22 -11.31
N PRO A 325 -17.09 14.52 -11.63
CA PRO A 325 -16.42 15.13 -12.77
C PRO A 325 -14.90 15.15 -12.58
N ARG A 326 -14.14 15.28 -13.67
CA ARG A 326 -12.69 15.51 -13.65
C ARG A 326 -11.88 14.48 -12.82
N HIS A 327 -12.36 13.23 -12.80
CA HIS A 327 -11.64 12.11 -12.21
C HIS A 327 -10.84 11.32 -13.25
N ALA A 328 -9.72 10.74 -12.84
CA ALA A 328 -8.93 9.78 -13.62
C ALA A 328 -8.73 8.47 -12.84
N MET A 329 -9.82 7.98 -12.23
CA MET A 329 -9.80 6.77 -11.41
C MET A 329 -9.64 5.50 -12.27
N THR A 330 -8.91 4.53 -11.73
CA THR A 330 -8.73 3.19 -12.31
C THR A 330 -9.04 2.12 -11.25
N PRO A 331 -9.28 0.84 -11.62
CA PRO A 331 -9.27 -0.26 -10.65
C PRO A 331 -7.91 -0.34 -9.91
N HIS A 332 -7.81 -1.01 -8.76
CA HIS A 332 -6.55 -1.12 -8.03
C HIS A 332 -5.56 -2.03 -8.76
N TYR A 333 -4.65 -1.45 -9.54
CA TYR A 333 -3.74 -2.21 -10.40
C TYR A 333 -2.29 -1.71 -10.46
N SER A 334 -1.98 -0.51 -9.94
CA SER A 334 -0.62 0.06 -10.04
C SER A 334 0.44 -0.86 -9.42
N GLY A 335 0.09 -1.53 -8.33
CA GLY A 335 0.95 -2.48 -7.64
C GLY A 335 0.99 -3.90 -8.24
N THR A 336 0.22 -4.19 -9.29
CA THR A 336 0.06 -5.53 -9.89
C THR A 336 0.39 -5.56 -11.39
N THR A 337 1.25 -4.66 -11.86
CA THR A 337 1.84 -4.78 -13.22
C THR A 337 2.56 -6.12 -13.36
N LEU A 338 2.64 -6.67 -14.58
CA LEU A 338 3.30 -7.97 -14.82
C LEU A 338 4.72 -8.03 -14.19
N ASP A 339 5.48 -6.94 -14.28
CA ASP A 339 6.81 -6.85 -13.65
C ASP A 339 6.75 -6.86 -12.11
N ALA A 340 5.76 -6.21 -11.52
CA ALA A 340 5.53 -6.27 -10.08
C ALA A 340 5.12 -7.67 -9.63
N GLN A 341 4.32 -8.38 -10.44
CA GLN A 341 3.84 -9.72 -10.09
C GLN A 341 4.96 -10.72 -9.94
N ILE A 342 5.92 -10.69 -10.85
CA ILE A 342 7.11 -11.52 -10.75
C ILE A 342 7.86 -11.23 -9.44
N ARG A 343 8.04 -9.96 -9.08
CA ARG A 343 8.76 -9.57 -7.87
C ARG A 343 8.02 -9.97 -6.59
N TYR A 344 6.72 -9.71 -6.47
CA TYR A 344 5.99 -10.09 -5.26
C TYR A 344 5.75 -11.60 -5.18
N ALA A 345 5.59 -12.32 -6.29
CA ALA A 345 5.44 -13.77 -6.27
C ALA A 345 6.73 -14.45 -5.76
N ASN A 346 7.88 -14.00 -6.28
CA ASN A 346 9.18 -14.46 -5.79
C ASN A 346 9.41 -14.11 -4.32
N GLY A 347 9.01 -12.91 -3.89
CA GLY A 347 9.12 -12.51 -2.48
C GLY A 347 8.21 -13.31 -1.55
N VAL A 348 6.98 -13.63 -1.96
CA VAL A 348 6.10 -14.53 -1.21
C VAL A 348 6.76 -15.91 -1.08
N LYS A 349 7.28 -16.46 -2.19
CA LYS A 349 8.00 -17.74 -2.18
C LYS A 349 9.19 -17.72 -1.21
N GLU A 350 9.94 -16.64 -1.17
CA GLU A 350 11.08 -16.48 -0.26
C GLU A 350 10.66 -16.37 1.20
N ILE A 351 9.60 -15.62 1.52
CA ILE A 351 9.02 -15.55 2.88
C ILE A 351 8.59 -16.96 3.33
N LEU A 352 7.90 -17.71 2.47
CA LEU A 352 7.48 -19.07 2.75
C LEU A 352 8.68 -20.01 2.96
N ARG A 353 9.68 -19.98 2.05
CA ARG A 353 10.90 -20.78 2.17
C ARG A 353 11.59 -20.55 3.52
N ARG A 354 11.85 -19.28 3.87
CA ARG A 354 12.46 -18.92 5.15
C ARG A 354 11.65 -19.43 6.34
N THR A 355 10.33 -19.29 6.25
CA THR A 355 9.41 -19.78 7.29
C THR A 355 9.53 -21.29 7.48
N PHE A 356 9.53 -22.06 6.39
CA PHE A 356 9.61 -23.52 6.43
C PHE A 356 10.97 -24.01 6.94
N GLU A 357 12.05 -23.29 6.60
CA GLU A 357 13.42 -23.65 6.97
C GLU A 357 13.82 -23.06 8.34
N GLY A 358 12.89 -22.41 9.05
CA GLY A 358 13.15 -21.78 10.36
C GLY A 358 14.11 -20.58 10.29
N GLU A 359 14.33 -20.02 9.10
CA GLU A 359 15.18 -18.85 8.90
C GLU A 359 14.47 -17.56 9.36
N VAL A 360 15.29 -16.56 9.72
CA VAL A 360 14.79 -15.23 10.06
C VAL A 360 14.28 -14.54 8.79
N LEU A 361 13.04 -14.06 8.83
CA LEU A 361 12.47 -13.17 7.81
C LEU A 361 13.21 -11.84 7.76
N ASN A 362 13.29 -11.22 6.58
CA ASN A 362 13.84 -9.87 6.46
C ASN A 362 13.04 -8.91 7.35
N GLU A 363 13.73 -8.11 8.14
CA GLU A 363 13.08 -7.17 9.08
C GLU A 363 12.16 -6.18 8.35
N THR A 364 12.51 -5.80 7.12
CA THR A 364 11.71 -4.89 6.28
C THR A 364 10.38 -5.48 5.84
N ASP A 365 10.27 -6.81 5.78
CA ASP A 365 9.08 -7.52 5.30
C ASP A 365 8.08 -7.77 6.43
N VAL A 366 8.52 -7.65 7.70
CA VAL A 366 7.71 -7.97 8.87
C VAL A 366 6.90 -6.75 9.32
N ILE A 367 5.58 -6.93 9.41
CA ILE A 367 4.63 -5.92 9.91
C ILE A 367 4.24 -6.19 11.36
N VAL A 368 4.00 -7.46 11.70
CA VAL A 368 3.71 -7.91 13.08
C VAL A 368 4.54 -9.14 13.37
N LYS A 369 5.23 -9.19 14.52
CA LYS A 369 5.93 -10.38 15.01
C LYS A 369 6.11 -10.32 16.52
N GLY A 370 5.89 -11.44 17.21
CA GLY A 370 6.09 -11.53 18.66
C GLY A 370 5.23 -10.56 19.47
N GLY A 371 4.02 -10.24 19.00
CA GLY A 371 3.13 -9.27 19.66
C GLY A 371 3.53 -7.80 19.46
N VAL A 372 4.49 -7.52 18.57
CA VAL A 372 4.95 -6.17 18.25
C VAL A 372 4.57 -5.82 16.81
N THR A 373 3.98 -4.64 16.63
CA THR A 373 3.67 -4.07 15.31
C THR A 373 4.78 -3.12 14.89
N ALA A 374 5.17 -3.15 13.61
CA ALA A 374 6.18 -2.27 13.05
C ALA A 374 5.76 -0.80 13.21
N ALA A 375 6.71 0.06 13.58
CA ALA A 375 6.44 1.43 14.00
C ALA A 375 5.73 2.29 12.93
N GLN A 376 5.89 1.97 11.65
CA GLN A 376 5.23 2.66 10.53
C GLN A 376 3.71 2.36 10.42
N TYR A 377 3.24 1.29 11.06
CA TYR A 377 1.84 0.88 11.14
C TYR A 377 1.24 1.10 12.54
N ASP A 378 2.06 1.38 13.55
CA ASP A 378 1.63 1.62 14.92
C ASP A 378 1.44 3.13 15.19
N ALA A 379 0.21 3.53 15.46
CA ALA A 379 -0.16 4.91 15.79
C ALA A 379 0.48 5.40 17.11
N ALA A 380 0.85 4.50 18.02
CA ALA A 380 1.46 4.79 19.31
C ALA A 380 2.99 4.68 19.31
N ALA A 381 3.60 4.17 18.24
CA ALA A 381 5.04 3.95 18.20
C ALA A 381 5.83 5.27 18.16
N ASP A 382 6.92 5.29 18.92
CA ASP A 382 7.95 6.32 18.93
C ASP A 382 8.35 6.70 17.49
N LYS A 383 8.18 7.98 17.16
CA LYS A 383 8.39 8.55 15.83
C LYS A 383 9.84 8.36 15.34
N SER A 384 10.80 8.13 16.24
CA SER A 384 12.22 7.95 15.91
C SER A 384 12.58 6.56 15.33
N LYS A 385 11.73 5.54 15.48
CA LYS A 385 12.03 4.13 15.12
C LYS A 385 11.48 3.68 13.76
N ARG A 386 10.97 4.60 12.94
CA ARG A 386 10.30 4.29 11.66
C ARG A 386 11.22 4.33 10.44
N ASN A 387 12.51 4.62 10.65
CA ASN A 387 13.55 4.61 9.61
C ASN A 387 14.18 3.22 9.52
N LEU A 388 13.78 2.42 8.53
CA LEU A 388 14.71 1.44 7.95
C LEU A 388 15.42 2.17 6.81
N ASP A 389 16.71 2.47 7.03
CA ASP A 389 17.58 3.16 6.09
C ASP A 389 17.48 2.53 4.69
N PHE A 390 16.77 3.22 3.79
CA PHE A 390 16.71 2.83 2.40
C PHE A 390 18.04 3.20 1.75
N LYS A 391 18.84 2.21 1.35
CA LYS A 391 19.88 2.38 0.31
C LYS A 391 19.22 2.10 -1.05
N PRO A 392 19.31 3.00 -2.04
CA PRO A 392 18.79 2.73 -3.37
C PRO A 392 19.51 1.53 -3.96
N GLU A 393 18.76 0.54 -4.44
CA GLU A 393 19.32 -0.69 -5.06
C GLU A 393 20.26 -0.38 -6.24
N TRP A 394 20.15 0.78 -6.88
CA TRP A 394 21.06 1.23 -7.94
C TRP A 394 22.45 1.70 -7.47
N GLU A 395 22.65 1.90 -6.16
CA GLU A 395 24.00 2.07 -5.58
C GLU A 395 24.69 0.72 -5.34
N VAL A 396 23.94 -0.37 -5.24
CA VAL A 396 24.47 -1.72 -5.04
C VAL A 396 24.98 -2.33 -6.35
N SER A 397 24.44 -1.91 -7.50
CA SER A 397 24.86 -2.37 -8.83
C SER A 397 26.11 -1.67 -9.39
N LYS A 398 26.89 -0.97 -8.56
CA LYS A 398 28.16 -0.30 -8.94
C LYS A 398 29.40 -0.85 -8.22
N LYS A 399 29.35 -2.10 -7.73
CA LYS A 399 30.55 -2.79 -7.24
C LYS A 399 30.83 -4.06 -8.01
#